data_AF-A0A1C0BTI3-F1
#
_entry.id   AF-A0A1C0BTI3-F1
#
_cell.length_a   1.000
_cell.length_b   1.000
_cell.length_c   1.000
_cell.angle_alpha   90.00
_cell.angle_beta   90.00
_cell.angle_gamma   90.00
#
_symmetry.space_group_name_H-M   'P 1'
#
loop_
_entity.id
_entity.type
_entity.pdbx_description
1 polymer ?
#
loop_
_entity_poly.entity_id
_entity_poly.type
_entity_poly.pdbx_seq_one_letter_code
_entity_poly.pdbx_strand_id
1 'polypeptide(L)'
;MKYFTNEGMLYKTEMEIKEKDYVVVSDGFDRIPYCIIVEKIIDEYDALTAYDCVHEVIDVVDMQSYRERRESEVRRKTLLSKMDNEMRNIKAMETLEKYAGKSEVMAELHTEFKKLGDKQ
;
A
#
# COMPACT_ATOMS: atom_id res chain seq x y z
N MET A 1 -11.85 -28.78 -11.67
CA MET A 1 -11.06 -27.89 -12.54
C MET A 1 -11.90 -26.67 -12.84
N LYS A 2 -11.34 -25.45 -12.76
CA LYS A 2 -12.03 -24.20 -13.06
C LYS A 2 -11.40 -23.53 -14.29
N TYR A 3 -12.21 -22.84 -15.07
CA TYR A 3 -11.79 -22.08 -16.24
C TYR A 3 -12.19 -20.62 -16.09
N PHE A 4 -11.35 -19.71 -16.61
CA PHE A 4 -11.69 -18.30 -16.68
C PHE A 4 -11.01 -17.64 -17.87
N THR A 5 -11.50 -16.44 -18.21
CA THR A 5 -10.97 -15.63 -19.30
C THR A 5 -10.35 -14.35 -18.79
N ASN A 6 -9.34 -13.87 -19.51
CA ASN A 6 -8.77 -12.53 -19.36
C ASN A 6 -8.28 -12.06 -20.73
N GLU A 7 -8.72 -10.88 -21.18
CA GLU A 7 -8.28 -10.27 -22.45
C GLU A 7 -8.40 -11.19 -23.69
N GLY A 8 -9.41 -12.07 -23.70
CA GLY A 8 -9.63 -13.02 -24.79
C GLY A 8 -8.75 -14.27 -24.77
N MET A 9 -8.01 -14.51 -23.68
CA MET A 9 -7.28 -15.76 -23.44
C MET A 9 -8.00 -16.64 -22.42
N LEU A 10 -7.87 -17.96 -22.59
CA LEU A 10 -8.48 -18.97 -21.72
C LEU A 10 -7.46 -19.59 -20.78
N TYR A 11 -7.81 -19.68 -19.50
CA TYR A 11 -6.95 -20.21 -18.44
C TYR A 11 -7.65 -21.32 -17.66
N LYS A 12 -6.87 -22.32 -17.20
CA LYS A 12 -7.32 -23.41 -16.33
C LYS A 12 -6.55 -23.45 -15.00
N THR A 13 -7.25 -23.82 -13.93
CA THR A 13 -6.64 -24.01 -12.61
C THR A 13 -7.40 -25.04 -11.76
N GLU A 14 -6.70 -25.67 -10.83
CA GLU A 14 -7.29 -26.46 -9.74
C GLU A 14 -7.49 -25.64 -8.46
N MET A 15 -6.88 -24.45 -8.40
CA MET A 15 -6.96 -23.57 -7.24
C MET A 15 -8.34 -22.93 -7.12
N GLU A 16 -8.74 -22.62 -5.88
CA GLU A 16 -9.97 -21.88 -5.64
C GLU A 16 -9.77 -20.40 -6.02
N ILE A 17 -10.36 -20.00 -7.14
CA ILE A 17 -10.38 -18.62 -7.62
C ILE A 17 -11.80 -18.05 -7.66
N LYS A 18 -11.88 -16.72 -7.58
CA LYS A 18 -13.07 -15.88 -7.72
C LYS A 18 -12.83 -14.77 -8.75
N GLU A 19 -13.90 -14.20 -9.27
CA GLU A 19 -13.80 -12.99 -10.10
C GLU A 19 -13.08 -11.88 -9.34
N LYS A 20 -12.22 -11.14 -10.04
CA LYS A 20 -11.33 -10.08 -9.53
C LYS A 20 -10.13 -10.54 -8.70
N ASP A 21 -9.95 -11.84 -8.50
CA ASP A 21 -8.68 -12.34 -7.98
C ASP A 21 -7.55 -12.06 -8.97
N TYR A 22 -6.36 -11.85 -8.43
CA TYR A 22 -5.16 -11.71 -9.24
C TYR A 22 -4.47 -13.07 -9.28
N VAL A 23 -4.03 -13.48 -10.45
CA VAL A 23 -3.38 -14.79 -10.64
C VAL A 23 -2.12 -14.64 -11.46
N VAL A 24 -1.13 -15.47 -11.16
CA VAL A 24 0.12 -15.55 -11.91
C VAL A 24 -0.05 -16.58 -13.00
N VAL A 25 0.25 -16.18 -14.23
CA VAL A 25 0.24 -17.04 -15.40
C VAL A 25 1.59 -16.93 -16.10
N SER A 26 1.94 -17.96 -16.87
CA SER A 26 3.04 -17.87 -17.84
C SER A 26 2.41 -17.99 -19.22
N ASP A 27 2.67 -17.01 -20.07
CA ASP A 27 2.55 -17.28 -21.50
C ASP A 27 3.59 -18.34 -21.87
N GLY A 28 3.26 -19.18 -22.85
CA GLY A 28 4.16 -20.23 -23.31
C GLY A 28 5.34 -19.69 -24.13
N PHE A 29 5.42 -18.38 -24.38
CA PHE A 29 6.33 -17.79 -25.38
C PHE A 29 7.60 -17.24 -24.73
N ASP A 30 7.48 -16.40 -23.70
CA ASP A 30 8.61 -15.71 -23.08
C ASP A 30 8.97 -16.27 -21.69
N ARG A 31 8.16 -17.20 -21.14
CA ARG A 31 8.35 -17.82 -19.81
C ARG A 31 8.50 -16.83 -18.65
N ILE A 32 8.16 -15.56 -18.87
CA ILE A 32 8.16 -14.55 -17.80
C ILE A 32 6.78 -14.60 -17.16
N PRO A 33 6.67 -15.00 -15.88
CA PRO A 33 5.39 -14.99 -15.21
C PRO A 33 4.89 -13.54 -15.05
N TYR A 34 3.62 -13.32 -15.37
CA TYR A 34 2.95 -12.04 -15.19
C TYR A 34 1.62 -12.23 -14.45
N CYS A 35 1.12 -11.15 -13.86
CA CYS A 35 -0.14 -11.17 -13.13
C CYS A 35 -1.28 -10.69 -14.02
N ILE A 36 -2.39 -11.44 -14.01
CA ILE A 36 -3.65 -11.06 -14.65
C ILE A 36 -4.77 -11.05 -13.63
N ILE A 37 -5.92 -10.51 -14.02
CA ILE A 37 -7.13 -10.47 -13.19
C ILE A 37 -8.13 -11.48 -13.74
N VAL A 38 -8.74 -12.27 -12.87
CA VAL A 38 -9.84 -13.15 -13.25
C VAL A 38 -11.05 -12.29 -13.62
N GLU A 39 -11.36 -12.16 -14.92
CA GLU A 39 -12.47 -11.32 -15.37
C GLU A 39 -13.81 -12.04 -15.24
N LYS A 40 -13.86 -13.28 -15.74
CA LYS A 40 -15.07 -14.10 -15.77
C LYS A 40 -14.73 -15.57 -15.63
N ILE A 41 -15.36 -16.23 -14.67
CA ILE A 41 -15.33 -17.69 -14.54
C ILE A 41 -16.33 -18.29 -15.52
N ILE A 42 -15.89 -19.26 -16.30
CA ILE A 42 -16.71 -19.97 -17.29
C ILE A 42 -16.79 -21.46 -16.93
N ASP A 43 -17.82 -22.13 -17.44
CA ASP A 43 -17.94 -23.57 -17.27
C ASP A 43 -17.04 -24.35 -18.25
N GLU A 44 -16.96 -25.67 -18.06
CA GLU A 44 -16.12 -26.55 -18.88
C GLU A 44 -16.60 -26.65 -20.33
N TYR A 45 -17.90 -26.56 -20.59
CA TYR A 45 -18.44 -26.66 -21.94
C TYR A 45 -18.07 -25.43 -22.78
N ASP A 46 -18.22 -24.24 -22.19
CA ASP A 46 -17.81 -22.98 -22.80
C ASP A 46 -16.28 -22.95 -23.02
N ALA A 47 -15.50 -23.49 -22.08
CA ALA A 47 -14.05 -23.59 -22.21
C ALA A 47 -13.61 -24.52 -23.35
N LEU A 48 -14.27 -25.69 -23.51
CA LEU A 48 -13.96 -26.67 -24.55
C LEU A 48 -14.37 -26.21 -25.95
N THR A 49 -15.33 -25.30 -26.05
CA THR A 49 -15.82 -24.76 -27.32
C THR A 49 -15.14 -23.46 -27.74
N ALA A 50 -14.36 -22.85 -26.84
CA ALA A 50 -13.49 -21.73 -27.16
C ALA A 50 -12.35 -22.20 -28.08
N TYR A 51 -12.11 -21.47 -29.18
CA TYR A 51 -11.04 -21.77 -30.13
C TYR A 51 -9.65 -21.35 -29.63
N ASP A 52 -9.54 -20.90 -28.37
CA ASP A 52 -8.33 -20.35 -27.78
C ASP A 52 -7.46 -21.43 -27.11
N CYS A 53 -6.13 -21.25 -27.16
CA CYS A 53 -5.21 -22.10 -26.41
C CYS A 53 -5.43 -21.92 -24.90
N VAL A 54 -5.50 -23.03 -24.16
CA VAL A 54 -5.68 -23.02 -22.70
C VAL A 54 -4.34 -22.88 -21.99
N HIS A 55 -4.21 -21.86 -21.16
CA HIS A 55 -3.02 -21.57 -20.35
C HIS A 55 -3.19 -22.04 -18.90
N GLU A 56 -2.09 -22.37 -18.23
CA GLU A 56 -2.10 -22.82 -16.84
C GLU A 56 -1.82 -21.67 -15.86
N VAL A 57 -2.62 -21.61 -14.80
CA VAL A 57 -2.33 -20.74 -13.65
C VAL A 57 -1.21 -21.36 -12.82
N ILE A 58 -0.25 -20.52 -12.45
CA ILE A 58 0.86 -20.88 -11.58
C ILE A 58 0.47 -20.69 -10.12
N ASP A 59 -0.14 -19.54 -9.78
CA ASP A 59 -0.46 -19.19 -8.40
C ASP A 59 -1.58 -18.14 -8.32
N VAL A 60 -2.16 -17.96 -7.14
CA VAL A 60 -3.16 -16.93 -6.82
C VAL A 60 -2.53 -15.89 -5.89
N VAL A 61 -2.61 -14.61 -6.27
CA VAL A 61 -2.01 -13.49 -5.55
C VAL A 61 -3.01 -12.86 -4.59
N ASP A 62 -2.69 -12.89 -3.30
CA ASP A 62 -3.45 -12.16 -2.28
C ASP A 62 -3.12 -10.66 -2.28
N MET A 63 -3.79 -9.93 -3.18
CA MET A 63 -3.66 -8.48 -3.29
C MET A 63 -4.34 -7.73 -2.15
N GLN A 64 -5.33 -8.32 -1.47
CA GLN A 64 -6.02 -7.66 -0.36
C GLN A 64 -5.10 -7.52 0.84
N SER A 65 -4.51 -8.63 1.30
CA SER A 65 -3.55 -8.60 2.41
C SER A 65 -2.34 -7.72 2.08
N TYR A 66 -1.89 -7.71 0.83
CA TYR A 66 -0.81 -6.83 0.39
C TYR A 66 -1.18 -5.35 0.57
N ARG A 67 -2.36 -4.93 0.09
CA ARG A 67 -2.84 -3.55 0.20
C ARG A 67 -2.98 -3.14 1.66
N GLU A 68 -3.60 -3.97 2.50
CA GLU A 68 -3.78 -3.68 3.93
C GLU A 68 -2.44 -3.52 4.65
N ARG A 69 -1.47 -4.41 4.39
CA ARG A 69 -0.11 -4.27 4.93
C ARG A 69 0.54 -2.96 4.48
N ARG A 70 0.48 -2.63 3.19
CA ARG A 70 1.06 -1.39 2.65
C ARG A 70 0.42 -0.14 3.25
N GLU A 71 -0.89 -0.10 3.36
CA GLU A 71 -1.59 1.02 4.00
C GLU A 71 -1.17 1.19 5.45
N SER A 72 -1.07 0.09 6.21
CA SER A 72 -0.63 0.12 7.61
C SER A 72 0.81 0.64 7.75
N GLU A 73 1.71 0.22 6.86
CA GLU A 73 3.11 0.70 6.82
C GLU A 73 3.18 2.21 6.57
N VAL A 74 2.41 2.70 5.59
CA VAL A 74 2.36 4.12 5.24
C VAL A 74 1.78 4.93 6.40
N ARG A 75 0.66 4.49 7.00
CA ARG A 75 0.06 5.15 8.17
C ARG A 75 1.05 5.21 9.33
N ARG A 76 1.75 4.12 9.63
CA ARG A 76 2.77 4.07 10.68
C ARG A 76 3.91 5.05 10.42
N LYS A 77 4.47 5.07 9.20
CA LYS A 77 5.55 6.00 8.83
C LYS A 77 5.11 7.46 8.97
N THR A 78 3.91 7.79 8.50
CA THR A 78 3.35 9.14 8.62
C THR A 78 3.18 9.55 10.07
N LEU A 79 2.65 8.66 10.92
CA LEU A 79 2.47 8.95 12.34
C LEU A 79 3.81 9.16 13.05
N LEU A 80 4.79 8.27 12.81
CA LEU A 80 6.14 8.42 13.36
C LEU A 80 6.79 9.73 12.95
N SER A 81 6.69 10.12 11.67
CA SER A 81 7.22 11.40 11.20
C SER A 81 6.57 12.60 11.89
N LYS A 82 5.27 12.55 12.18
CA LYS A 82 4.57 13.60 12.93
C LYS A 82 5.05 13.65 14.37
N MET A 83 5.17 12.49 15.03
CA MET A 83 5.67 12.41 16.40
C MET A 83 7.11 12.92 16.53
N ASP A 84 7.99 12.58 15.58
CA ASP A 84 9.36 13.08 15.55
C ASP A 84 9.43 14.60 15.40
N ASN A 85 8.56 15.18 14.58
CA ASN A 85 8.45 16.63 14.43
C ASN A 85 7.99 17.29 15.74
N GLU A 86 6.95 16.77 16.38
CA GLU A 86 6.49 17.30 17.67
C GLU A 86 7.56 17.16 18.76
N MET A 87 8.26 16.03 18.81
CA MET A 87 9.38 15.86 19.74
C MET A 87 10.51 16.87 19.50
N ARG A 88 10.82 17.21 18.25
CA ARG A 88 11.80 18.25 17.93
C ARG A 88 11.32 19.62 18.38
N ASN A 89 10.04 19.94 18.18
CA ASN A 89 9.44 21.18 18.64
C ASN A 89 9.52 21.31 20.17
N ILE A 90 9.15 20.25 20.90
CA ILE A 90 9.23 20.22 22.37
C ILE A 90 10.67 20.46 22.84
N LYS A 91 11.64 19.74 22.28
CA LYS A 91 13.06 19.92 22.63
C LYS A 91 13.57 21.33 22.33
N ALA A 92 13.15 21.91 21.21
CA ALA A 92 13.49 23.29 20.86
C ALA A 92 12.92 24.27 21.89
N MET A 93 11.66 24.08 22.29
CA MET A 93 11.01 24.89 23.32
C MET A 93 11.69 24.77 24.69
N GLU A 94 11.97 23.56 25.17
CA GLU A 94 12.72 23.34 26.42
C GLU A 94 14.11 24.01 26.39
N THR A 95 14.76 23.95 25.22
CA THR A 95 16.07 24.58 25.03
C THR A 95 15.95 26.10 25.10
N LEU A 96 14.94 26.69 24.44
CA LEU A 96 14.67 28.13 24.50
C LEU A 96 14.38 28.58 25.93
N GLU A 97 13.53 27.86 26.69
CA GLU A 97 13.24 28.17 28.09
C GLU A 97 14.50 28.12 28.97
N LYS A 98 15.34 27.10 28.78
CA LYS A 98 16.61 26.94 29.51
C LYS A 98 17.59 28.09 29.26
N TYR A 99 17.64 28.64 28.06
CA TYR A 99 18.56 29.73 27.71
C TYR A 99 17.97 31.12 27.96
N ALA A 100 16.64 31.28 27.93
CA ALA A 100 15.97 32.52 28.33
C ALA A 100 16.32 32.94 29.77
N GLY A 101 16.45 31.98 30.69
CA GLY A 101 16.89 32.25 32.06
C GLY A 101 18.36 32.67 32.22
N LYS A 102 19.15 32.73 31.14
CA LYS A 102 20.60 33.01 31.17
C LYS A 102 21.01 34.31 30.48
N SER A 103 20.10 35.01 29.81
CA SER A 103 20.39 36.26 29.09
C SER A 103 19.16 37.16 29.08
N GLU A 104 19.32 38.44 29.46
CA GLU A 104 18.23 39.43 29.46
C GLU A 104 17.58 39.58 28.07
N VAL A 105 18.39 39.62 27.00
CA VAL A 105 17.90 39.72 25.62
C VAL A 105 17.06 38.50 25.23
N MET A 106 17.46 37.30 25.65
CA MET A 106 16.64 36.10 25.39
C MET A 106 15.40 36.02 26.26
N ALA A 107 15.41 36.59 27.47
CA ALA A 107 14.23 36.66 28.33
C ALA A 107 13.16 37.57 27.70
N GLU A 108 13.54 38.71 27.13
CA GLU A 108 12.63 39.62 26.43
C GLU A 108 12.01 38.96 25.19
N LEU A 109 12.84 38.35 24.34
CA LEU A 109 12.38 37.65 23.13
C LEU A 109 11.46 36.46 23.45
N HIS A 110 11.77 35.69 24.49
CA HIS A 110 10.92 34.59 24.95
C HIS A 110 9.57 35.07 25.50
N THR A 111 9.55 36.23 26.16
CA THR A 111 8.32 36.85 26.65
C THR A 111 7.41 37.30 25.51
N GLU A 112 7.98 37.89 24.46
CA GLU A 112 7.23 38.21 23.23
C GLU A 112 6.71 36.96 22.52
N PHE A 113 7.53 35.90 22.43
CA PHE A 113 7.13 34.62 21.83
C PHE A 113 5.90 34.01 22.53
N LYS A 114 5.87 33.98 23.87
CA LYS A 114 4.71 33.48 24.64
C LYS A 114 3.45 34.30 24.38
N LYS A 115 3.56 35.63 24.31
CA LYS A 115 2.43 36.54 24.01
C LYS A 115 1.83 36.31 22.61
N LEU A 116 2.60 35.79 21.66
CA LEU A 116 2.13 35.44 20.32
C LEU A 116 1.39 34.10 20.29
N GLY A 117 1.78 33.13 21.13
CA GLY A 117 1.14 31.82 21.25
C GLY A 117 -0.23 31.87 21.93
N ASP A 118 -0.43 32.76 22.92
CA ASP A 118 -1.70 32.89 23.67
C ASP A 118 -2.83 33.56 22.87
N LYS A 119 -2.58 33.98 21.62
CA LYS A 119 -3.55 34.66 20.74
C LYS A 119 -4.19 33.76 19.68
N GLN A 120 -3.94 32.45 19.70
CA GLN A 120 -4.63 31.45 18.89
C GLN A 120 -5.56 30.60 19.75
#